data_AF-A0A970BNZ0-F1
#
_entry.id   AF-A0A970BNZ0-F1
#
_cell.length_a   1.000
_cell.length_b   1.000
_cell.length_c   1.000
_cell.angle_alpha   90.00
_cell.angle_beta   90.00
_cell.angle_gamma   90.00
#
_symmetry.space_group_name_H-M   'P 1'
#
loop_
_entity.id
_entity.type
_entity.pdbx_description
1 polymer ?
#
loop_
_entity_poly.entity_id
_entity_poly.type
_entity_poly.pdbx_seq_one_letter_code
_entity_poly.pdbx_strand_id
1 'polypeptide(L)'
;MKEIYYKSTRGEQHLVSAAEAILTGLAPDGGLFVPTYIPRLEQGLEKLVGLPYQELALQIIKPFLPDFSVEELRDCLARAYDEKFDTPQIAPVVKHSGLYFLELFHGPTLAFKDLALAILPHLLKVAVSKLKINKEVVILTATSGDTGKAALEGFAGVEGTKIIVFFPEHGVSEIQKRQMVTQKGENTYVIGIEGNFDDAQNGVKKIFADPLLRARMASQGLVFSSANSINIGRLVPQIAYYFPV
;
A
#
# COMPACT_ATOMS: atom_id res chain seq x y z
N MET A 1 14.26 12.09 20.47
CA MET A 1 13.53 10.81 20.35
C MET A 1 14.41 9.84 19.59
N LYS A 2 14.31 8.52 19.80
CA LYS A 2 14.99 7.57 18.91
C LYS A 2 14.42 7.77 17.48
N GLU A 3 15.23 7.55 16.48
CA GLU A 3 14.82 7.64 15.08
C GLU A 3 14.33 6.26 14.63
N ILE A 4 13.15 6.19 14.01
CA ILE A 4 12.59 4.92 13.51
C ILE A 4 13.24 4.60 12.18
N TYR A 5 13.77 3.38 12.09
CA TYR A 5 14.22 2.76 10.86
C TYR A 5 13.45 1.47 10.65
N TYR A 6 13.60 0.86 9.47
CA TYR A 6 13.04 -0.43 9.14
C TYR A 6 14.13 -1.48 9.01
N LYS A 7 13.85 -2.69 9.50
CA LYS A 7 14.74 -3.85 9.39
C LYS A 7 13.99 -5.04 8.81
N SER A 8 14.72 -5.97 8.22
CA SER A 8 14.15 -7.25 7.80
C SER A 8 13.82 -8.13 9.00
N THR A 9 12.70 -8.85 8.92
CA THR A 9 12.36 -9.93 9.87
C THR A 9 13.32 -11.12 9.82
N ARG A 10 14.17 -11.24 8.80
CA ARG A 10 15.10 -12.37 8.61
C ARG A 10 16.55 -12.10 9.02
N GLY A 11 16.80 -10.94 9.64
CA GLY A 11 17.96 -10.79 10.52
C GLY A 11 19.17 -10.05 9.96
N GLU A 12 19.01 -9.20 8.95
CA GLU A 12 20.08 -8.26 8.61
C GLU A 12 20.08 -7.01 9.50
N GLN A 13 21.28 -6.53 9.84
CA GLN A 13 21.49 -5.24 10.52
C GLN A 13 21.31 -4.03 9.60
N HIS A 14 20.96 -4.24 8.33
CA HIS A 14 20.74 -3.15 7.40
C HIS A 14 19.42 -2.43 7.74
N LEU A 15 19.58 -1.24 8.31
CA LEU A 15 18.49 -0.33 8.62
C LEU A 15 18.22 0.53 7.39
N VAL A 16 16.99 0.51 6.92
CA VAL A 16 16.52 1.34 5.80
C VAL A 16 15.55 2.40 6.32
N SER A 17 15.41 3.50 5.58
CA SER A 17 14.42 4.53 5.89
C SER A 17 13.00 4.03 5.61
N ALA A 18 11.96 4.76 6.07
CA ALA A 18 10.58 4.37 5.75
C ALA A 18 10.30 4.52 4.25
N ALA A 19 10.82 5.57 3.61
CA ALA A 19 10.73 5.75 2.16
C ALA A 19 11.35 4.58 1.41
N GLU A 20 12.53 4.11 1.83
CA GLU A 20 13.18 2.96 1.21
C GLU A 20 12.42 1.66 1.44
N ALA A 21 11.87 1.43 2.65
CA ALA A 21 11.03 0.27 2.93
C ALA A 21 9.76 0.25 2.07
N ILE A 22 9.09 1.40 1.89
CA ILE A 22 7.91 1.54 1.04
C ILE A 22 8.25 1.28 -0.43
N LEU A 23 9.33 1.89 -0.93
CA LEU A 23 9.74 1.71 -2.33
C LEU A 23 10.14 0.26 -2.61
N THR A 24 10.94 -0.33 -1.73
CA THR A 24 11.48 -1.69 -1.93
C THR A 24 10.38 -2.75 -1.76
N GLY A 25 9.44 -2.55 -0.83
CA GLY A 25 8.29 -3.43 -0.58
C GLY A 25 8.63 -4.74 0.12
N LEU A 26 9.59 -5.52 -0.41
CA LEU A 26 10.09 -6.78 0.17
C LEU A 26 11.60 -6.68 0.42
N ALA A 27 12.07 -7.11 1.59
CA ALA A 27 13.49 -7.04 1.89
C ALA A 27 14.32 -7.95 0.95
N PRO A 28 15.58 -7.60 0.62
CA PRO A 28 16.41 -8.38 -0.29
C PRO A 28 16.66 -9.85 0.11
N ASP A 29 16.62 -10.14 1.41
CA ASP A 29 16.73 -11.49 2.01
C ASP A 29 15.39 -12.28 1.99
N GLY A 30 14.36 -11.72 1.36
CA GLY A 30 13.00 -12.25 1.30
C GLY A 30 12.22 -12.11 2.61
N GLY A 31 12.72 -11.36 3.58
CA GLY A 31 12.02 -10.97 4.80
C GLY A 31 11.07 -9.79 4.59
N LEU A 32 10.34 -9.43 5.65
CA LEU A 32 9.43 -8.29 5.66
C LEU A 32 10.08 -7.11 6.37
N PHE A 33 9.82 -5.89 5.90
CA PHE A 33 10.25 -4.70 6.63
C PHE A 33 9.34 -4.46 7.84
N VAL A 34 9.94 -4.33 9.01
CA VAL A 34 9.27 -3.98 10.26
C VAL A 34 10.02 -2.83 10.94
N PRO A 35 9.31 -1.93 11.65
CA PRO A 35 9.98 -0.82 12.32
C PRO A 35 10.88 -1.35 13.45
N THR A 36 11.99 -0.65 13.71
CA THR A 36 12.94 -1.03 14.78
C THR A 36 12.30 -1.06 16.16
N TYR A 37 11.23 -0.29 16.36
CA TYR A 37 10.32 -0.33 17.50
C TYR A 37 8.95 0.23 17.10
N ILE A 38 7.91 -0.10 17.86
CA ILE A 38 6.57 0.48 17.67
C ILE A 38 6.53 1.88 18.31
N PRO A 39 6.26 2.95 17.55
CA PRO A 39 6.17 4.29 18.10
C PRO A 39 5.04 4.39 19.13
N ARG A 40 5.24 5.25 20.13
CA ARG A 40 4.17 5.69 21.02
C ARG A 40 3.59 6.98 20.48
N LEU A 41 2.28 7.18 20.65
CA LEU A 41 1.67 8.47 20.40
C LEU A 41 2.20 9.47 21.43
N GLU A 42 2.63 10.64 20.96
CA GLU A 42 3.09 11.73 21.84
C GLU A 42 1.94 12.34 22.66
N GLN A 43 0.72 12.20 22.13
CA GLN A 43 -0.52 12.73 22.68
C GLN A 43 -1.38 11.58 23.19
N GLY A 44 -2.21 11.85 24.20
CA GLY A 44 -3.19 10.88 24.67
C GLY A 44 -4.31 10.65 23.65
N LEU A 45 -4.96 9.50 23.74
CA LEU A 45 -6.01 9.07 22.80
C LEU A 45 -7.20 10.03 22.77
N GLU A 46 -7.45 10.75 23.88
CA GLU A 46 -8.49 11.75 23.98
C GLU A 46 -8.39 12.86 22.94
N LYS A 47 -7.18 13.16 22.44
CA LYS A 47 -6.96 14.17 21.41
C LYS A 47 -7.27 13.69 19.99
N LEU A 48 -7.50 12.40 19.81
CA LEU A 48 -7.90 11.82 18.52
C LEU A 48 -9.42 11.85 18.31
N VAL A 49 -10.18 11.99 19.39
CA VAL A 49 -11.65 11.96 19.36
C VAL A 49 -12.19 13.12 18.54
N GLY A 50 -13.06 12.82 17.58
CA GLY A 50 -13.73 13.82 16.75
C GLY A 50 -12.86 14.46 15.66
N LEU A 51 -11.60 14.03 15.49
CA LEU A 51 -10.78 14.47 14.38
C LEU A 51 -11.36 13.96 13.04
N PRO A 52 -11.31 14.77 11.96
CA PRO A 52 -11.50 14.26 10.61
C PRO A 52 -10.53 13.11 10.32
N TYR A 53 -10.97 12.14 9.53
CA TYR A 53 -10.21 10.91 9.29
C TYR A 53 -8.78 11.17 8.79
N GLN A 54 -8.58 12.17 7.93
CA GLN A 54 -7.26 12.55 7.41
C GLN A 54 -6.34 13.06 8.51
N GLU A 55 -6.83 13.90 9.44
CA GLU A 55 -6.00 14.39 10.56
C GLU A 55 -5.74 13.28 11.59
N LEU A 56 -6.73 12.41 11.85
CA LEU A 56 -6.53 11.22 12.68
C LEU A 56 -5.46 10.30 12.07
N ALA A 57 -5.57 9.99 10.78
CA ALA A 57 -4.61 9.18 10.06
C ALA A 57 -3.21 9.82 10.05
N LEU A 58 -3.10 11.14 9.94
CA LEU A 58 -1.83 11.86 10.06
C LEU A 58 -1.16 11.61 11.42
N GLN A 59 -1.91 11.73 12.53
CA GLN A 59 -1.38 11.48 13.88
C GLN A 59 -0.89 10.03 14.06
N ILE A 60 -1.58 9.07 13.45
CA ILE A 60 -1.24 7.64 13.55
C ILE A 60 -0.07 7.27 12.63
N ILE A 61 -0.03 7.77 11.39
CA ILE A 61 0.93 7.37 10.36
C ILE A 61 2.28 8.09 10.52
N LYS A 62 2.28 9.39 10.87
CA LYS A 62 3.50 10.21 10.95
C LYS A 62 4.61 9.59 11.82
N PRO A 63 4.31 9.00 13.00
CA PRO A 63 5.34 8.35 13.82
C PRO A 63 6.01 7.16 13.13
N PHE A 64 5.32 6.45 12.24
CA PHE A 64 5.89 5.31 11.51
C PHE A 64 6.73 5.75 10.29
N LEU A 65 6.50 6.95 9.77
CA LEU A 65 7.16 7.50 8.58
C LEU A 65 7.98 8.76 8.96
N PRO A 66 9.04 8.63 9.77
CA PRO A 66 9.76 9.77 10.34
C PRO A 66 10.43 10.66 9.29
N ASP A 67 10.86 10.08 8.17
CA ASP A 67 11.51 10.73 7.03
C ASP A 67 10.54 11.43 6.06
N PHE A 68 9.22 11.33 6.29
CA PHE A 68 8.19 12.10 5.57
C PHE A 68 7.82 13.37 6.36
N SER A 69 7.74 14.52 5.71
CA SER A 69 7.29 15.76 6.33
C SER A 69 5.78 15.72 6.62
N VAL A 70 5.32 16.61 7.49
CA VAL A 70 3.88 16.71 7.80
C VAL A 70 3.10 17.14 6.56
N GLU A 71 3.66 18.04 5.77
CA GLU A 71 3.07 18.58 4.54
C GLU A 71 2.97 17.49 3.46
N GLU A 72 4.01 16.68 3.29
CA GLU A 72 4.00 15.53 2.36
C GLU A 72 2.92 14.52 2.75
N LEU A 73 2.80 14.19 4.04
CA LEU A 73 1.77 13.25 4.50
C LEU A 73 0.37 13.83 4.38
N ARG A 74 0.17 15.12 4.67
CA ARG A 74 -1.11 15.81 4.46
C ARG A 74 -1.55 15.77 3.01
N ASP A 75 -0.64 16.04 2.06
CA ASP A 75 -0.95 15.93 0.62
C ASP A 75 -1.29 14.49 0.23
N CYS A 76 -0.55 13.50 0.72
CA CYS A 76 -0.86 12.09 0.48
C CYS A 76 -2.25 11.70 0.99
N LEU A 77 -2.58 12.11 2.22
CA LEU A 77 -3.86 11.80 2.88
C LEU A 77 -5.03 12.49 2.20
N ALA A 78 -4.85 13.75 1.79
CA ALA A 78 -5.88 14.52 1.10
C ALA A 78 -6.22 13.93 -0.27
N ARG A 79 -5.23 13.42 -1.02
CA ARG A 79 -5.46 12.76 -2.33
C ARG A 79 -5.99 11.33 -2.22
N ALA A 80 -5.63 10.65 -1.13
CA ALA A 80 -6.04 9.27 -0.89
C ALA A 80 -7.49 9.17 -0.43
N TYR A 81 -7.89 10.04 0.51
CA TYR A 81 -9.17 9.98 1.20
C TYR A 81 -10.01 11.21 0.83
N ASP A 82 -10.47 11.20 -0.42
CA ASP A 82 -11.25 12.27 -1.04
C ASP A 82 -12.66 11.78 -1.44
N GLU A 83 -13.31 12.46 -2.38
CA GLU A 83 -14.65 12.14 -2.87
C GLU A 83 -14.78 10.77 -3.57
N LYS A 84 -13.66 10.05 -3.79
CA LYS A 84 -13.71 8.65 -4.24
C LYS A 84 -14.28 7.72 -3.17
N PHE A 85 -14.27 8.13 -1.91
CA PHE A 85 -15.00 7.48 -0.84
C PHE A 85 -16.42 8.04 -0.79
N ASP A 86 -17.42 7.17 -0.80
CA ASP A 86 -18.83 7.57 -0.84
C ASP A 86 -19.36 8.18 0.48
N THR A 87 -18.48 8.30 1.49
CA THR A 87 -18.76 8.88 2.80
C THR A 87 -17.59 9.75 3.29
N PRO A 88 -17.85 10.98 3.79
CA PRO A 88 -16.79 11.87 4.29
C PRO A 88 -16.13 11.36 5.57
N GLN A 89 -16.76 10.43 6.29
CA GLN A 89 -16.17 9.78 7.46
C GLN A 89 -15.06 8.78 7.11
N ILE A 90 -14.97 8.36 5.83
CA ILE A 90 -14.03 7.38 5.25
C ILE A 90 -14.16 5.95 5.83
N ALA A 91 -14.17 5.81 7.16
CA ALA A 91 -14.30 4.57 7.91
C ALA A 91 -15.28 4.75 9.10
N PRO A 92 -16.59 4.93 8.86
CA PRO A 92 -17.56 5.15 9.92
C PRO A 92 -17.79 3.89 10.76
N VAL A 93 -18.11 4.10 12.05
CA VAL A 93 -18.62 3.06 12.93
C VAL A 93 -20.13 3.22 13.06
N VAL A 94 -20.89 2.25 12.56
CA VAL A 94 -22.36 2.27 12.60
C VAL A 94 -22.90 1.28 13.63
N LYS A 95 -23.97 1.68 14.34
CA LYS A 95 -24.65 0.81 15.29
C LYS A 95 -25.88 0.18 14.64
N HIS A 96 -25.93 -1.15 14.61
CA HIS A 96 -27.07 -1.89 14.10
C HIS A 96 -27.37 -3.10 14.99
N SER A 97 -28.65 -3.27 15.36
CA SER A 97 -29.10 -4.40 16.21
C SER A 97 -28.29 -4.59 17.51
N GLY A 98 -27.87 -3.50 18.14
CA GLY A 98 -27.07 -3.52 19.37
C GLY A 98 -25.57 -3.80 19.18
N LEU A 99 -25.12 -4.05 17.95
CA LEU A 99 -23.71 -4.25 17.58
C LEU A 99 -23.15 -3.03 16.87
N TYR A 100 -21.83 -2.91 16.87
CA TYR A 100 -21.09 -1.87 16.15
C TYR A 100 -20.34 -2.49 14.97
N PHE A 101 -20.42 -1.87 13.81
CA PHE A 101 -19.79 -2.29 12.57
C PHE A 101 -18.88 -1.16 12.09
N LEU A 102 -17.60 -1.45 11.90
CA LEU A 102 -16.66 -0.56 11.23
C LEU A 102 -16.78 -0.78 9.72
N GLU A 103 -17.37 0.17 9.02
CA GLU A 103 -17.60 0.08 7.58
C GLU A 103 -16.34 0.53 6.84
N LEU A 104 -15.66 -0.41 6.18
CA LEU A 104 -14.42 -0.18 5.42
C LEU A 104 -14.62 -0.36 3.91
N PHE A 105 -15.85 -0.34 3.44
CA PHE A 105 -16.23 -0.66 2.06
C PHE A 105 -16.76 0.56 1.30
N HIS A 106 -16.48 1.76 1.79
CA HIS A 106 -16.91 3.02 1.18
C HIS A 106 -15.99 3.52 0.07
N GLY A 107 -14.87 2.82 -0.17
CA GLY A 107 -13.94 3.15 -1.24
C GLY A 107 -14.42 2.65 -2.61
N PRO A 108 -13.66 2.98 -3.68
CA PRO A 108 -14.07 2.76 -5.07
C PRO A 108 -14.21 1.28 -5.46
N THR A 109 -13.71 0.35 -4.66
CA THR A 109 -13.79 -1.09 -4.93
C THR A 109 -14.63 -1.86 -3.92
N LEU A 110 -15.28 -1.14 -3.00
CA LEU A 110 -16.16 -1.69 -1.97
C LEU A 110 -15.46 -2.69 -1.04
N ALA A 111 -14.16 -2.47 -0.80
CA ALA A 111 -13.36 -3.34 0.04
C ALA A 111 -12.38 -2.55 0.91
N PHE A 112 -12.09 -3.05 2.11
CA PHE A 112 -11.17 -2.42 3.07
C PHE A 112 -9.75 -2.18 2.55
N LYS A 113 -9.40 -2.84 1.44
CA LYS A 113 -8.09 -2.68 0.78
C LYS A 113 -7.94 -1.28 0.18
N ASP A 114 -9.04 -0.60 -0.13
CA ASP A 114 -9.07 0.78 -0.64
C ASP A 114 -8.37 1.74 0.31
N LEU A 115 -8.54 1.59 1.63
CA LEU A 115 -7.91 2.46 2.63
C LEU A 115 -6.38 2.45 2.51
N ALA A 116 -5.79 1.28 2.27
CA ALA A 116 -4.36 1.14 2.13
C ALA A 116 -3.85 1.48 0.71
N LEU A 117 -4.62 1.10 -0.31
CA LEU A 117 -4.18 1.18 -1.70
C LEU A 117 -4.49 2.53 -2.34
N ALA A 118 -5.39 3.34 -1.78
CA ALA A 118 -5.60 4.72 -2.20
C ALA A 118 -4.40 5.61 -1.82
N ILE A 119 -3.78 5.39 -0.65
CA ILE A 119 -2.65 6.22 -0.17
C ILE A 119 -1.29 5.74 -0.66
N LEU A 120 -1.11 4.44 -0.89
CA LEU A 120 0.18 3.84 -1.27
C LEU A 120 0.83 4.52 -2.50
N PRO A 121 0.13 4.82 -3.61
CA PRO A 121 0.73 5.49 -4.77
C PRO A 121 1.32 6.87 -4.42
N HIS A 122 0.66 7.61 -3.54
CA HIS A 122 1.12 8.93 -3.08
C HIS A 122 2.36 8.81 -2.19
N LEU A 123 2.35 7.87 -1.23
CA LEU A 123 3.52 7.57 -0.40
C LEU A 123 4.71 7.13 -1.25
N LEU A 124 4.46 6.30 -2.27
CA LEU A 124 5.49 5.82 -3.18
C LEU A 124 6.09 6.96 -4.01
N LYS A 125 5.27 7.89 -4.51
CA LYS A 125 5.76 9.08 -5.24
C LYS A 125 6.67 9.95 -4.37
N VAL A 126 6.29 10.17 -3.11
CA VAL A 126 7.14 10.87 -2.14
C VAL A 126 8.44 10.10 -1.88
N ALA A 127 8.37 8.77 -1.70
CA ALA A 127 9.54 7.93 -1.49
C ALA A 127 10.52 7.98 -2.67
N VAL A 128 10.02 7.85 -3.90
CA VAL A 128 10.82 7.96 -5.15
C VAL A 128 11.54 9.31 -5.22
N SER A 129 10.84 10.41 -4.91
CA SER A 129 11.40 11.76 -4.88
C SER A 129 12.51 11.90 -3.84
N LYS A 130 12.26 11.46 -2.59
CA LYS A 130 13.24 11.52 -1.49
C LYS A 130 14.52 10.73 -1.79
N LEU A 131 14.36 9.55 -2.36
CA LEU A 131 15.46 8.67 -2.72
C LEU A 131 16.13 9.07 -4.05
N LYS A 132 15.65 10.14 -4.70
CA LYS A 132 16.15 10.67 -5.98
C LYS A 132 16.20 9.59 -7.07
N ILE A 133 15.17 8.75 -7.10
CA ILE A 133 15.07 7.64 -8.05
C ILE A 133 14.48 8.19 -9.35
N ASN A 134 15.33 8.35 -10.37
CA ASN A 134 14.91 8.71 -11.72
C ASN A 134 14.54 7.46 -12.54
N LYS A 135 13.67 6.61 -12.01
CA LYS A 135 13.21 5.36 -12.63
C LYS A 135 11.70 5.24 -12.52
N GLU A 136 11.08 4.65 -13.54
CA GLU A 136 9.67 4.28 -13.48
C GLU A 136 9.49 3.07 -12.55
N VAL A 137 8.48 3.11 -11.68
CA VAL A 137 8.24 2.04 -10.70
C VAL A 137 7.25 1.03 -11.26
N VAL A 138 7.67 -0.23 -11.36
CA VAL A 138 6.83 -1.35 -11.79
C VAL A 138 6.29 -2.06 -10.56
N ILE A 139 5.00 -1.83 -10.28
CA ILE A 139 4.25 -2.42 -9.19
C ILE A 139 3.84 -3.85 -9.55
N LEU A 140 4.33 -4.83 -8.81
CA LEU A 140 3.97 -6.23 -8.97
C LEU A 140 3.01 -6.63 -7.87
N THR A 141 1.83 -7.15 -8.26
CA THR A 141 0.80 -7.57 -7.32
C THR A 141 0.27 -8.95 -7.66
N ALA A 142 0.31 -9.88 -6.71
CA ALA A 142 -0.45 -11.13 -6.79
C ALA A 142 -1.79 -10.98 -6.05
N THR A 143 -2.89 -11.50 -6.61
CA THR A 143 -4.21 -11.40 -6.00
C THR A 143 -5.06 -12.66 -6.17
N SER A 144 -6.00 -12.87 -5.24
CA SER A 144 -7.12 -13.80 -5.35
C SER A 144 -8.45 -13.10 -5.67
N GLY A 145 -8.41 -11.79 -5.96
CA GLY A 145 -9.61 -10.97 -6.23
C GLY A 145 -9.38 -9.50 -5.86
N ASP A 146 -9.99 -9.03 -4.78
CA ASP A 146 -10.13 -7.59 -4.47
C ASP A 146 -8.80 -6.83 -4.37
N THR A 147 -7.71 -7.45 -3.90
CA THR A 147 -6.41 -6.75 -3.81
C THR A 147 -5.97 -6.23 -5.17
N GLY A 148 -6.21 -7.01 -6.21
CA GLY A 148 -5.87 -6.66 -7.59
C GLY A 148 -6.66 -5.47 -8.05
N LYS A 149 -8.00 -5.50 -7.87
CA LYS A 149 -8.87 -4.40 -8.27
C LYS A 149 -8.56 -3.12 -7.49
N ALA A 150 -8.40 -3.19 -6.17
CA ALA A 150 -8.03 -2.02 -5.36
C ALA A 150 -6.65 -1.45 -5.74
N ALA A 151 -5.67 -2.31 -6.06
CA ALA A 151 -4.34 -1.85 -6.45
C ALA A 151 -4.38 -1.21 -7.85
N LEU A 152 -5.09 -1.84 -8.79
CA LEU A 152 -5.34 -1.31 -10.13
C LEU A 152 -6.00 0.07 -10.06
N GLU A 153 -7.03 0.22 -9.23
CA GLU A 153 -7.71 1.49 -9.04
C GLU A 153 -6.78 2.56 -8.44
N GLY A 154 -6.01 2.22 -7.41
CA GLY A 154 -5.08 3.16 -6.79
C GLY A 154 -3.96 3.63 -7.72
N PHE A 155 -3.42 2.74 -8.57
CA PHE A 155 -2.30 3.06 -9.46
C PHE A 155 -2.69 3.49 -10.88
N ALA A 156 -3.97 3.41 -11.25
CA ALA A 156 -4.44 3.80 -12.57
C ALA A 156 -4.11 5.28 -12.86
N GLY A 157 -3.37 5.54 -13.95
CA GLY A 157 -3.00 6.88 -14.37
C GLY A 157 -1.96 7.58 -13.49
N VAL A 158 -1.36 6.88 -12.50
CA VAL A 158 -0.31 7.44 -11.66
C VAL A 158 1.00 7.53 -12.46
N GLU A 159 1.38 8.77 -12.79
CA GLU A 159 2.61 9.09 -13.53
C GLU A 159 3.86 8.48 -12.88
N GLY A 160 4.76 7.93 -13.71
CA GLY A 160 5.99 7.30 -13.25
C GLY A 160 5.79 5.92 -12.65
N THR A 161 4.60 5.32 -12.79
CA THR A 161 4.33 3.95 -12.34
C THR A 161 3.69 3.10 -13.42
N LYS A 162 3.98 1.80 -13.40
CA LYS A 162 3.23 0.73 -14.09
C LYS A 162 2.72 -0.24 -13.05
N ILE A 163 1.51 -0.75 -13.19
CA ILE A 163 0.99 -1.80 -12.30
C ILE A 163 0.66 -3.07 -13.08
N ILE A 164 1.19 -4.19 -12.59
CA ILE A 164 0.96 -5.53 -13.13
C ILE A 164 0.31 -6.38 -12.04
N VAL A 165 -0.91 -6.84 -12.31
CA VAL A 165 -1.67 -7.74 -11.43
C VAL A 165 -1.67 -9.15 -12.00
N PHE A 166 -1.16 -10.10 -11.22
CA PHE A 166 -1.22 -11.54 -11.48
C PHE A 166 -2.35 -12.17 -10.67
N PHE A 167 -3.21 -12.93 -11.32
CA PHE A 167 -4.31 -13.64 -10.67
C PHE A 167 -4.47 -15.05 -11.25
N PRO A 168 -4.92 -16.05 -10.47
CA PRO A 168 -5.21 -17.38 -11.00
C PRO A 168 -6.42 -17.31 -11.94
N GLU A 169 -6.23 -17.68 -13.20
CA GLU A 169 -7.22 -17.53 -14.29
C GLU A 169 -8.58 -18.16 -13.96
N HIS A 170 -8.55 -19.24 -13.18
CA HIS A 170 -9.70 -20.01 -12.71
C HIS A 170 -9.96 -19.92 -11.20
N GLY A 171 -9.20 -19.09 -10.47
CA GLY A 171 -9.24 -19.02 -9.00
C GLY A 171 -9.86 -17.74 -8.43
N VAL A 172 -10.47 -16.91 -9.28
CA VAL A 172 -11.16 -15.66 -8.88
C VAL A 172 -12.61 -15.69 -9.34
N SER A 173 -13.50 -14.96 -8.67
CA SER A 173 -14.90 -14.85 -9.14
C SER A 173 -14.97 -14.09 -10.47
N GLU A 174 -16.00 -14.38 -11.27
CA GLU A 174 -16.20 -13.73 -12.56
C GLU A 174 -16.36 -12.20 -12.44
N ILE A 175 -16.98 -11.73 -11.35
CA ILE A 175 -17.14 -10.29 -11.08
C ILE A 175 -15.77 -9.65 -10.84
N GLN A 176 -14.94 -10.24 -9.96
CA GLN A 176 -13.59 -9.72 -9.68
C GLN A 176 -12.71 -9.78 -10.93
N LYS A 177 -12.79 -10.85 -11.72
CA LYS A 177 -12.07 -10.97 -12.99
C LYS A 177 -12.43 -9.82 -13.93
N ARG A 178 -13.73 -9.60 -14.16
CA ARG A 178 -14.22 -8.50 -15.00
C ARG A 178 -13.74 -7.15 -14.50
N GLN A 179 -13.88 -6.88 -13.21
CA GLN A 179 -13.40 -5.63 -12.61
C GLN A 179 -11.91 -5.38 -12.88
N MET A 180 -11.08 -6.42 -12.83
CA MET A 180 -9.65 -6.30 -13.13
C MET A 180 -9.39 -6.11 -14.63
N VAL A 181 -9.89 -6.99 -15.49
CA VAL A 181 -9.57 -6.96 -16.93
C VAL A 181 -10.19 -5.77 -17.67
N THR A 182 -11.23 -5.15 -17.12
CA THR A 182 -11.82 -3.91 -17.65
C THR A 182 -11.30 -2.65 -16.97
N GLN A 183 -10.24 -2.74 -16.15
CA GLN A 183 -9.62 -1.56 -15.54
C GLN A 183 -9.17 -0.58 -16.63
N LYS A 184 -9.45 0.71 -16.42
CA LYS A 184 -8.91 1.79 -17.25
C LYS A 184 -7.58 2.29 -16.70
N GLY A 185 -6.73 2.77 -17.60
CA GLY A 185 -5.42 3.35 -17.29
C GLY A 185 -4.36 2.74 -18.19
N GLU A 186 -3.64 3.57 -18.95
CA GLU A 186 -2.63 3.12 -19.92
C GLU A 186 -1.43 2.42 -19.25
N ASN A 187 -1.26 2.63 -17.94
CA ASN A 187 -0.22 2.04 -17.12
C ASN A 187 -0.66 0.77 -16.37
N THR A 188 -1.85 0.24 -16.65
CA THR A 188 -2.42 -0.93 -15.96
C THR A 188 -2.32 -2.19 -16.80
N TYR A 189 -1.87 -3.29 -16.20
CA TYR A 189 -1.70 -4.59 -16.85
C TYR A 189 -2.24 -5.69 -15.95
N VAL A 190 -2.99 -6.63 -16.54
CA VAL A 190 -3.63 -7.73 -15.82
C VAL A 190 -3.29 -9.04 -16.52
N ILE A 191 -2.75 -9.99 -15.77
CA ILE A 191 -2.22 -11.25 -16.29
C ILE A 191 -2.88 -12.40 -15.53
N GLY A 192 -3.70 -13.17 -16.25
CA GLY A 192 -4.20 -14.46 -15.78
C GLY A 192 -3.08 -15.49 -15.84
N ILE A 193 -2.89 -16.25 -14.76
CA ILE A 193 -1.93 -17.36 -14.71
C ILE A 193 -2.66 -18.70 -14.61
N GLU A 194 -2.06 -19.72 -15.21
CA GLU A 194 -2.44 -21.12 -14.98
C GLU A 194 -1.84 -21.57 -13.64
N GLY A 195 -2.69 -21.83 -12.65
CA GLY A 195 -2.28 -22.18 -11.29
C GLY A 195 -3.22 -21.61 -10.22
N ASN A 196 -2.74 -21.55 -8.98
CA ASN A 196 -3.49 -21.00 -7.85
C ASN A 196 -2.88 -19.66 -7.35
N PHE A 197 -3.47 -19.09 -6.30
CA PHE A 197 -3.00 -17.82 -5.71
C PHE A 197 -1.56 -17.91 -5.15
N ASP A 198 -1.18 -19.04 -4.55
CA ASP A 198 0.17 -19.24 -4.03
C ASP A 198 1.19 -19.30 -5.15
N ASP A 199 0.85 -19.85 -6.31
CA ASP A 199 1.70 -19.81 -7.50
C ASP A 199 1.93 -18.37 -7.98
N ALA A 200 0.89 -17.55 -8.03
CA ALA A 200 1.00 -16.12 -8.37
C ALA A 200 1.91 -15.39 -7.38
N GLN A 201 1.67 -15.61 -6.08
CA GLN A 201 2.43 -14.97 -5.01
C GLN A 201 3.90 -15.41 -5.02
N ASN A 202 4.17 -16.70 -5.22
CA ASN A 202 5.53 -17.24 -5.31
C ASN A 202 6.24 -16.75 -6.58
N GLY A 203 5.53 -16.63 -7.70
CA GLY A 203 6.05 -16.03 -8.94
C GLY A 203 6.51 -14.59 -8.73
N VAL A 204 5.68 -13.76 -8.10
CA VAL A 204 6.04 -12.36 -7.76
C VAL A 204 7.26 -12.33 -6.84
N LYS A 205 7.32 -13.17 -5.80
CA LYS A 205 8.50 -13.26 -4.91
C LYS A 205 9.77 -13.67 -5.65
N LYS A 206 9.69 -14.60 -6.62
CA LYS A 206 10.82 -15.00 -7.46
C LYS A 206 11.31 -13.84 -8.32
N ILE A 207 10.40 -13.04 -8.90
CA ILE A 207 10.76 -11.82 -9.65
C ILE A 207 11.53 -10.84 -8.75
N PHE A 208 11.09 -10.61 -7.51
CA PHE A 208 11.80 -9.75 -6.56
C PHE A 208 13.17 -10.29 -6.15
N ALA A 209 13.29 -11.61 -6.01
CA ALA A 209 14.51 -12.26 -5.56
C ALA A 209 15.57 -12.40 -6.68
N ASP A 210 15.22 -12.20 -7.95
CA ASP A 210 16.13 -12.36 -9.09
C ASP A 210 17.04 -11.11 -9.26
N PRO A 211 18.34 -11.20 -8.93
CA PRO A 211 19.25 -10.07 -9.07
C PRO A 211 19.54 -9.71 -10.53
N LEU A 212 19.55 -10.68 -11.45
CA LEU A 212 19.84 -10.45 -12.87
C LEU A 212 18.68 -9.70 -13.53
N LEU A 213 17.45 -10.11 -13.24
CA LEU A 213 16.27 -9.41 -13.70
C LEU A 213 16.20 -7.99 -13.15
N ARG A 214 16.48 -7.79 -11.85
CA ARG A 214 16.53 -6.45 -11.24
C ARG A 214 17.59 -5.57 -11.90
N ALA A 215 18.79 -6.08 -12.17
CA ALA A 215 19.84 -5.32 -12.86
C ALA A 215 19.42 -4.94 -14.29
N ARG A 216 18.82 -5.89 -15.04
CA ARG A 216 18.31 -5.63 -16.39
C ARG A 216 17.23 -4.55 -16.38
N MET A 217 16.25 -4.64 -15.50
CA MET A 217 15.19 -3.64 -15.38
C MET A 217 15.75 -2.27 -14.97
N ALA A 218 16.70 -2.26 -14.03
CA ALA A 218 17.40 -1.04 -13.62
C ALA A 218 18.14 -0.35 -14.77
N SER A 219 18.79 -1.11 -15.67
CA SER A 219 19.43 -0.57 -16.88
C SER A 219 18.45 0.00 -17.90
N GLN A 220 17.18 -0.39 -17.83
CA GLN A 220 16.09 0.13 -18.66
C GLN A 220 15.34 1.29 -17.97
N GLY A 221 15.85 1.80 -16.85
CA GLY A 221 15.20 2.87 -16.10
C GLY A 221 13.97 2.41 -15.30
N LEU A 222 13.88 1.12 -14.96
CA LEU A 222 12.76 0.53 -14.23
C LEU A 222 13.21 0.01 -12.85
N VAL A 223 12.33 0.09 -11.86
CA VAL A 223 12.55 -0.51 -10.53
C VAL A 223 11.28 -1.22 -10.07
N PHE A 224 11.40 -2.40 -9.47
CA PHE A 224 10.24 -3.12 -8.94
C PHE A 224 9.83 -2.60 -7.56
N SER A 225 8.53 -2.56 -7.31
CA SER A 225 7.92 -2.41 -5.99
C SER A 225 6.69 -3.29 -5.89
N SER A 226 6.18 -3.57 -4.69
CA SER A 226 5.00 -4.41 -4.49
C SER A 226 3.87 -3.64 -3.85
N ALA A 227 2.64 -3.86 -4.33
CA ALA A 227 1.42 -3.43 -3.64
C ALA A 227 0.73 -4.59 -2.89
N ASN A 228 1.42 -5.70 -2.60
CA ASN A 228 0.90 -6.75 -1.71
C ASN A 228 0.94 -6.30 -0.23
N SER A 229 0.26 -7.05 0.63
CA SER A 229 0.14 -6.76 2.08
C SER A 229 1.47 -6.75 2.84
N ILE A 230 2.55 -7.21 2.21
CA ILE A 230 3.92 -7.17 2.72
C ILE A 230 4.54 -5.76 2.75
N ASN A 231 4.00 -4.82 1.96
CA ASN A 231 4.53 -3.47 1.89
C ASN A 231 4.09 -2.65 3.11
N ILE A 232 5.05 -2.04 3.80
CA ILE A 232 4.77 -1.23 5.00
C ILE A 232 3.87 -0.02 4.70
N GLY A 233 3.95 0.54 3.49
CA GLY A 233 3.08 1.60 3.00
C GLY A 233 1.62 1.18 2.86
N ARG A 234 1.32 -0.12 2.93
CA ARG A 234 -0.06 -0.63 3.09
C ARG A 234 -0.43 -0.91 4.53
N LEU A 235 0.46 -1.56 5.28
CA LEU A 235 0.18 -1.98 6.65
C LEU A 235 -0.05 -0.79 7.59
N VAL A 236 0.79 0.25 7.49
CA VAL A 236 0.75 1.40 8.40
C VAL A 236 -0.57 2.19 8.27
N PRO A 237 -1.05 2.56 7.07
CA PRO A 237 -2.36 3.22 6.95
C PRO A 237 -3.53 2.44 7.53
N GLN A 238 -3.46 1.11 7.52
CA GLN A 238 -4.51 0.26 8.10
C GLN A 238 -4.61 0.33 9.63
N ILE A 239 -3.57 0.82 10.29
CA ILE A 239 -3.61 1.07 11.74
C ILE A 239 -4.58 2.21 12.05
N ALA A 240 -4.72 3.20 11.17
CA ALA A 240 -5.48 4.41 11.42
C ALA A 240 -6.96 4.13 11.72
N TYR A 241 -7.63 3.27 10.95
CA TYR A 241 -9.07 2.99 11.12
C TYR A 241 -9.45 2.20 12.38
N TYR A 242 -8.49 1.83 13.24
CA TYR A 242 -8.78 1.29 14.58
C TYR A 242 -9.01 2.38 15.64
N PHE A 243 -8.66 3.64 15.33
CA PHE A 243 -8.76 4.77 16.24
C PHE A 243 -10.00 5.68 16.07
N PRO A 244 -10.79 5.65 14.98
CA PRO A 244 -12.08 6.34 14.95
C PRO A 244 -12.99 5.79 16.06
N VAL A 245 -13.54 6.70 16.86
CA VAL A 245 -14.53 6.45 17.90
C VAL A 245 -15.75 7.31 17.65
#